data_AF-A0A945VIR1-F1
#
_entry.id   AF-A0A945VIR1-F1
#
_cell.length_a   1.000
_cell.length_b   1.000
_cell.length_c   1.000
_cell.angle_alpha   90.00
_cell.angle_beta   90.00
_cell.angle_gamma   90.00
#
_symmetry.space_group_name_H-M   'P 1'
#
loop_
_entity.id
_entity.type
_entity.pdbx_description
1 polymer ?
#
loop_
_entity_poly.entity_id
_entity_poly.type
_entity_poly.pdbx_seq_one_letter_code
_entity_poly.pdbx_strand_id
1 'polypeptide(L)' 'MRTQIIAFIVLIGFVFSQDGRPFEITVTPRYVDEKRIVVNVQLTNLTNKPLDYLEGFLLERDSSRR' A
#
# COMPACT_ATOMS: atom_id res chain seq x y z
N MET A 1 16.84 19.83 33.97
CA MET A 1 17.51 18.90 33.02
C MET A 1 16.64 17.71 32.62
N ARG A 2 16.09 16.90 33.55
CA ARG A 2 15.23 15.74 33.20
C ARG A 2 14.04 16.08 32.29
N THR A 3 13.30 17.15 32.58
CA THR A 3 12.15 17.58 31.78
C THR A 3 12.53 18.00 30.36
N GLN A 4 13.71 18.61 30.19
CA GLN A 4 14.22 19.03 28.88
C GLN A 4 14.62 17.82 28.02
N ILE A 5 15.21 16.79 28.64
CA ILE A 5 15.55 15.53 27.97
C ILE A 5 14.28 14.82 27.49
N ILE A 6 13.25 14.75 28.33
CA ILE A 6 11.95 14.15 27.96
C ILE A 6 11.32 14.92 26.79
N ALA A 7 11.32 16.25 26.85
CA ALA A 7 10.82 17.08 25.75
C ALA A 7 11.58 16.84 24.44
N PHE A 8 12.91 16.68 24.51
CA PHE A 8 13.74 16.36 23.35
C PHE A 8 13.40 14.99 22.74
N ILE A 9 13.22 13.96 23.57
CA ILE A 9 12.84 12.61 23.12
C ILE A 9 11.49 12.64 22.40
N VAL A 10 10.50 13.36 22.97
CA VAL A 10 9.17 13.49 22.37
C VAL A 10 9.24 14.23 21.03
N LEU A 11 10.04 15.30 20.94
CA LEU A 11 10.23 16.05 19.70
C LEU A 11 10.85 15.19 18.59
N ILE A 12 11.87 14.41 18.92
CA ILE A 12 12.51 13.47 17.98
C ILE A 12 11.48 12.43 17.50
N GLY A 13 10.68 11.85 18.41
CA GLY A 13 9.64 10.89 18.04
C GLY A 13 8.62 11.45 17.04
N PHE A 14 8.30 12.74 17.13
CA PHE A 14 7.39 13.42 16.21
C PHE A 14 8.00 13.62 14.82
N VAL A 15 9.29 13.97 14.75
CA VAL A 15 10.02 14.19 13.48
C VAL A 15 10.28 12.89 12.73
N PHE A 16 10.46 11.78 13.46
CA PHE A 16 10.76 10.46 12.88
C PHE A 16 9.55 9.51 12.85
N SER A 17 8.32 10.04 12.92
CA SER A 17 7.12 9.23 12.73
C SER A 17 7.18 8.56 11.36
N GLN A 18 7.12 7.23 11.33
CA GLN A 18 7.06 6.48 10.08
C GLN A 18 5.74 6.77 9.37
N ASP A 19 5.81 6.90 8.05
CA ASP A 19 4.64 7.14 7.22
C ASP A 19 3.66 5.96 7.38
N GLY A 20 2.37 6.26 7.52
CA GLY A 20 1.35 5.28 7.96
C GLY A 20 1.00 4.20 6.94
N ARG A 21 1.73 4.10 5.84
CA ARG A 21 1.44 3.20 4.72
C ARG A 21 2.54 2.15 4.59
N PRO A 22 2.29 0.91 5.04
CA PRO A 22 3.31 -0.14 4.99
C PRO A 22 3.58 -0.65 3.57
N PHE A 23 2.61 -0.50 2.66
CA PHE A 23 2.72 -0.96 1.28
C PHE A 23 2.01 0.00 0.34
N GLU A 24 2.44 -0.01 -0.91
CA GLU A 24 1.75 0.64 -2.02
C GLU A 24 1.35 -0.42 -3.05
N ILE A 25 0.08 -0.39 -3.47
CA ILE A 25 -0.47 -1.32 -4.46
C ILE A 25 -0.89 -0.53 -5.68
N THR A 26 -0.26 -0.82 -6.81
CA THR A 26 -0.60 -0.22 -8.11
C THR A 26 -1.28 -1.27 -8.97
N VAL A 27 -2.51 -0.99 -9.38
CA VAL A 27 -3.30 -1.86 -10.25
C VAL A 27 -3.43 -1.20 -11.61
N THR A 28 -2.89 -1.83 -12.65
CA THR A 28 -2.93 -1.32 -14.02
C THR A 28 -3.63 -2.33 -14.92
N PRO A 29 -4.94 -2.12 -15.21
CA PRO A 29 -5.64 -2.92 -16.20
C PRO A 29 -5.21 -2.52 -17.61
N ARG A 30 -5.10 -3.50 -18.50
CA ARG A 30 -4.78 -3.33 -19.91
C ARG A 30 -5.71 -4.20 -20.75
N TYR A 31 -6.35 -3.59 -21.75
CA TYR A 31 -7.04 -4.31 -22.82
C TYR A 31 -5.99 -4.91 -23.75
N VAL A 32 -6.05 -6.22 -23.94
CA VAL A 32 -5.16 -6.93 -24.88
C VAL A 32 -5.89 -7.23 -26.18
N ASP A 33 -7.15 -7.65 -26.10
CA ASP A 33 -8.06 -7.89 -27.21
C ASP A 33 -9.52 -7.72 -26.74
N GLU A 34 -10.48 -7.81 -27.67
CA GLU A 34 -11.93 -7.70 -27.39
C GLU A 34 -12.47 -8.68 -26.34
N LYS A 35 -11.73 -9.76 -26.03
CA LYS A 35 -12.15 -10.83 -25.11
C LYS A 35 -11.27 -10.97 -23.88
N ARG A 36 -10.23 -10.14 -23.72
CA ARG A 36 -9.23 -10.34 -22.66
C ARG A 36 -8.75 -9.01 -22.07
N ILE A 37 -8.85 -8.93 -20.75
CA ILE A 37 -8.27 -7.86 -19.94
C ILE A 37 -7.16 -8.48 -19.10
N VAL A 38 -5.96 -7.90 -19.17
CA VAL A 38 -4.84 -8.25 -18.31
C VAL A 38 -4.76 -7.22 -17.19
N VAL A 39 -4.71 -7.67 -15.95
CA VAL A 39 -4.57 -6.79 -14.78
C VAL A 39 -3.20 -7.00 -14.18
N ASN A 40 -2.34 -6.00 -14.30
CA ASN A 40 -1.04 -6.00 -13.65
C ASN A 40 -1.20 -5.43 -12.24
N VAL A 41 -0.80 -6.21 -11.23
CA VAL A 41 -0.78 -5.77 -9.82
C VAL A 41 0.68 -5.68 -9.40
N GLN A 42 1.12 -4.48 -9.05
CA GLN A 42 2.45 -4.22 -8.52
C GLN A 42 2.34 -3.85 -7.05
N LEU A 43 3.12 -4.53 -6.21
CA LEU A 43 3.23 -4.26 -4.78
C LEU A 43 4.62 -3.69 -4.50
N THR A 44 4.65 -2.53 -3.86
CA THR A 44 5.88 -1.94 -3.33
C THR A 44 5.83 -2.01 -1.81
N ASN A 45 6.78 -2.71 -1.20
CA ASN A 45 6.92 -2.74 0.25
C ASN A 45 7.68 -1.50 0.71
N LEU A 46 7.04 -0.66 1.53
CA LEU A 46 7.62 0.57 2.08
C LEU A 46 8.23 0.34 3.46
N THR A 47 8.23 -0.90 3.95
CA THR A 47 8.80 -1.30 5.24
C THR A 47 10.02 -2.17 5.07
N ASN A 48 10.87 -2.21 6.10
CA ASN A 48 11.99 -3.15 6.19
C ASN A 48 11.58 -4.55 6.69
N LYS A 49 10.28 -4.87 6.69
CA LYS A 49 9.77 -6.17 7.12
C LYS A 49 9.39 -7.01 5.90
N PRO A 50 9.63 -8.33 5.90
CA PRO A 50 9.16 -9.19 4.83
C PRO A 50 7.62 -9.17 4.77
N LEU A 51 7.08 -9.36 3.57
CA LEU A 51 5.65 -9.56 3.36
C LEU A 51 5.35 -11.05 3.55
N ASP A 52 4.52 -11.39 4.54
CA ASP A 52 4.22 -12.79 4.86
C ASP A 52 3.13 -13.39 3.96
N TYR A 53 2.10 -12.59 3.61
CA TYR A 53 0.96 -13.06 2.82
C TYR A 53 0.27 -11.91 2.08
N LEU A 54 -0.14 -12.16 0.83
CA LEU A 54 -0.97 -11.26 0.03
C LEU A 54 -2.04 -12.08 -0.69
N GLU A 55 -3.29 -11.65 -0.57
CA GLU A 55 -4.43 -12.21 -1.28
C GLU A 55 -5.18 -11.11 -2.01
N GLY A 56 -5.73 -11.44 -3.18
CA GLY A 56 -6.52 -10.52 -3.98
C GLY A 56 -7.61 -11.26 -4.74
N PHE A 57 -8.72 -10.58 -4.98
CA PHE A 57 -9.87 -11.11 -5.72
C PHE A 57 -10.10 -10.28 -6.98
N LEU A 58 -10.32 -10.95 -8.10
CA LEU A 58 -10.80 -10.33 -9.33
C LEU A 58 -12.31 -10.58 -9.43
N LEU A 59 -13.09 -9.50 -9.51
CA LEU A 59 -14.52 -9.59 -9.76
C LEU A 59 -14.81 -9.04 -11.16
N GLU A 60 -15.24 -9.93 -12.05
CA GLU A 60 -15.77 -9.52 -13.34
C GLU A 60 -17.18 -8.94 -13.15
N ARG A 61 -17.41 -7.74 -13.68
CA ARG A 61 -18.73 -7.11 -13.70
C ARG A 61 -19.09 -6.75 -15.13
N ASP A 62 -20.07 -7.47 -15.67
CA ASP A 62 -20.74 -7.05 -16.89
C ASP A 62 -21.61 -5.83 -16.62
N SER A 63 -21.51 -4.81 -17.48
CA SER A 63 -22.40 -3.66 -17.49
C SER A 63 -23.81 -4.01 -18.01
N SER A 64 -24.01 -5.24 -18.49
CA SER A 64 -25.31 -5.81 -18.85
C SER A 64 -26.15 -6.10 -17.60
N ARG A 65 -26.51 -5.05 -16.86
CA ARG A 65 -27.65 -5.07 -15.95
C ARG A 65 -28.87 -4.57 -16.71
N ARG A 66 -29.82 -5.48 -16.95
CA ARG A 66 -31.25 -5.16 -16.94
C ARG A 66 -31.71 -4.98 -15.50
#